data_AF-A0A0C9YU42-F1
#
_entry.id   AF-A0A0C9YU42-F1
#
_cell.length_a   1.000
_cell.length_b   1.000
_cell.length_c   1.000
_cell.angle_alpha   90.00
_cell.angle_beta   90.00
_cell.angle_gamma   90.00
#
_symmetry.space_group_name_H-M   'P 1'
#
loop_
_entity.id
_entity.type
_entity.pdbx_description
1 polymer ?
#
loop_
_entity_poly.entity_id
_entity_poly.type
_entity_poly.pdbx_seq_one_letter_code
_entity_poly.pdbx_strand_id
1 'polypeptide(L)'
;MGLASLYGLDTMEIMPTAQEQGQLSVEEEFGSYIATTSQADADVLAFWELERTRFPTIYCIAMDYLLVQPSSVPCEHIFSLSTETDTKKQNRISPMLMEALQLLKFSLKQDRFHFT
;
A
#
# COMPACT_ATOMS: atom_id res chain seq x y z
N MET A 1 22.52 8.97 -22.44
CA MET A 1 22.01 9.28 -21.08
C MET A 1 20.58 8.78 -21.02
N GLY A 2 20.33 7.68 -20.32
CA GLY A 2 18.98 7.12 -20.19
C GLY A 2 18.15 7.88 -19.16
N LEU A 3 16.83 7.93 -19.35
CA LEU A 3 15.89 8.63 -18.46
C LEU A 3 16.04 8.21 -16.98
N ALA A 4 16.46 6.97 -16.71
CA ALA A 4 16.71 6.45 -15.36
C ALA A 4 17.75 7.24 -14.56
N SER A 5 18.77 7.79 -15.23
CA SER A 5 19.85 8.58 -14.58
C SER A 5 19.38 9.98 -14.16
N LEU A 6 18.36 10.54 -14.84
CA LEU A 6 17.82 11.86 -14.52
C LEU A 6 16.99 11.86 -13.23
N TYR A 7 16.44 10.70 -12.85
CA TYR A 7 15.60 10.52 -11.65
C TYR A 7 16.33 9.84 -10.48
N GLY A 8 17.65 9.62 -10.58
CA GLY A 8 18.42 9.01 -9.49
C GLY A 8 18.05 7.55 -9.18
N LEU A 9 17.40 6.84 -10.11
CA LEU A 9 16.88 5.48 -9.92
C LEU A 9 17.94 4.39 -10.10
N ASP A 10 19.21 4.75 -10.30
CA ASP A 10 20.33 3.82 -10.51
C ASP A 10 20.67 3.02 -9.22
N THR A 11 20.04 3.39 -8.10
CA THR A 11 20.22 2.78 -6.76
C THR A 11 18.90 2.32 -6.15
N MET A 12 17.95 1.85 -6.97
CA MET A 12 17.03 0.83 -6.47
C MET A 12 17.75 -0.52 -6.52
N GLU A 13 18.73 -0.69 -5.64
CA GLU A 13 19.05 -2.04 -5.17
C GLU A 13 17.75 -2.54 -4.56
N ILE A 14 17.11 -3.47 -5.27
CA ILE A 14 16.12 -4.36 -4.70
C ILE A 14 16.83 -4.96 -3.49
N MET A 15 16.52 -4.43 -2.29
CA MET A 15 17.05 -4.99 -1.07
C MET A 15 16.73 -6.48 -1.13
N PRO A 16 17.72 -7.38 -1.01
CA PRO A 16 17.39 -8.76 -0.77
C PRO A 16 16.69 -8.73 0.58
N THR A 17 15.36 -8.91 0.57
CA THR A 17 14.57 -9.06 1.77
C THR A 17 15.17 -10.24 2.50
N ALA A 18 15.92 -9.92 3.54
CA ALA A 18 16.63 -10.87 4.37
C ALA A 18 15.61 -11.75 5.08
N GLN A 19 15.26 -12.89 4.47
CA GLN A 19 14.69 -14.06 5.14
C GLN A 19 15.13 -15.32 4.39
N GLU A 20 16.42 -15.63 4.41
CA GLU A 20 16.84 -17.03 4.42
C GLU A 20 16.46 -17.62 5.79
N GLN A 21 15.19 -17.96 5.97
CA GLN A 21 14.72 -18.71 7.13
C GLN A 21 13.86 -19.86 6.64
N GLY A 22 14.51 -21.00 6.40
CA GLY A 22 13.87 -22.31 6.25
C GLY A 22 12.86 -22.44 5.10
N GLN A 23 13.19 -21.92 3.92
CA GLN A 23 12.27 -21.86 2.79
C GLN A 23 12.00 -23.24 2.17
N LEU A 24 10.72 -23.64 2.13
CA LEU A 24 10.19 -24.42 1.01
C LEU A 24 10.58 -23.71 -0.29
N SER A 25 10.92 -24.48 -1.33
CA SER A 25 11.16 -23.91 -2.65
C SER A 25 9.92 -23.10 -3.07
N VAL A 26 10.11 -21.97 -3.75
CA VAL A 26 8.98 -21.12 -4.20
C VAL A 26 7.96 -21.94 -5.00
N GLU A 27 8.44 -22.94 -5.74
CA GLU A 27 7.65 -23.89 -6.51
C GLU A 27 6.83 -24.84 -5.64
N GLU A 28 7.37 -25.27 -4.50
CA GLU A 28 6.68 -26.11 -3.53
C GLU A 28 5.61 -25.32 -2.76
N GLU A 29 5.95 -24.09 -2.37
CA GLU A 29 5.03 -23.12 -1.78
C GLU A 29 3.84 -22.87 -2.73
N PHE A 30 4.14 -22.59 -4.00
CA PHE A 30 3.14 -22.39 -5.04
C PHE A 30 2.29 -23.64 -5.31
N GLY A 31 2.93 -24.82 -5.38
CA GLY A 31 2.21 -26.09 -5.55
C GLY A 31 1.24 -26.36 -4.40
N SER A 32 1.65 -26.07 -3.16
CA SER A 32 0.81 -26.20 -1.98
C SER A 32 -0.34 -25.17 -1.95
N TYR A 33 -0.08 -23.94 -2.39
CA TYR A 33 -1.10 -22.91 -2.53
C TYR A 33 -2.18 -23.29 -3.54
N ILE A 34 -1.81 -23.74 -4.74
CA ILE A 34 -2.76 -24.15 -5.78
C ILE A 34 -3.60 -25.37 -5.35
N ALA A 35 -3.04 -26.27 -4.54
CA ALA A 35 -3.76 -27.40 -3.98
C ALA A 35 -4.71 -27.00 -2.83
N THR A 36 -4.55 -25.81 -2.26
CA THR A 36 -5.38 -25.32 -1.15
C THR A 36 -6.72 -24.81 -1.70
N THR A 37 -7.82 -25.40 -1.26
CA THR A 37 -9.17 -24.88 -1.53
C THR A 37 -9.55 -23.88 -0.44
N SER A 38 -9.76 -22.62 -0.83
CA SER A 38 -10.31 -21.58 0.05
C SER A 38 -11.83 -21.50 -0.06
N GLN A 39 -12.51 -21.07 1.02
CA GLN A 39 -13.94 -20.80 1.00
C GLN A 39 -14.23 -19.50 0.25
N ALA A 40 -15.19 -19.54 -0.68
CA ALA A 40 -15.47 -18.45 -1.63
C ALA A 40 -15.99 -17.14 -1.01
N ASP A 41 -16.37 -17.14 0.26
CA ASP A 41 -16.98 -16.00 0.97
C ASP A 41 -16.15 -15.54 2.18
N ALA A 42 -14.90 -16.01 2.29
CA ALA A 42 -14.00 -15.62 3.36
C ALA A 42 -13.33 -14.27 3.06
N ASP A 43 -13.12 -13.47 4.09
CA ASP A 43 -12.30 -12.25 3.99
C ASP A 43 -10.89 -12.61 3.51
N VAL A 44 -10.53 -12.07 2.36
CA VAL A 44 -9.26 -12.34 1.68
C VAL A 44 -8.08 -11.87 2.54
N LEU A 45 -8.23 -10.77 3.29
CA LEU A 45 -7.15 -10.29 4.17
C LEU A 45 -6.99 -11.20 5.38
N ALA A 46 -8.10 -11.64 6.00
CA ALA A 46 -8.07 -12.59 7.10
C ALA A 46 -7.45 -13.95 6.69
N PHE A 47 -7.71 -14.40 5.46
CA PHE A 47 -7.08 -15.60 4.90
C PHE A 47 -5.56 -15.46 4.84
N TRP A 48 -5.05 -14.36 4.27
CA TRP A 48 -3.62 -14.14 4.14
C TRP A 48 -2.91 -13.92 5.49
N GLU A 49 -3.56 -13.26 6.46
CA GLU A 49 -3.02 -13.14 7.82
C GLU A 49 -2.86 -14.50 8.51
N LEU A 50 -3.82 -15.41 8.34
CA LEU A 50 -3.74 -16.76 8.89
C LEU A 50 -2.64 -17.60 8.20
N GLU A 51 -2.48 -17.44 6.89
CA GLU A 51 -1.59 -18.25 6.05
C GLU A 51 -0.20 -17.65 5.85
N ARG A 52 0.09 -16.50 6.46
CA ARG A 52 1.38 -15.79 6.38
C ARG A 52 2.59 -16.67 6.71
N THR A 53 2.42 -17.57 7.69
CA THR A 53 3.50 -18.47 8.12
C THR A 53 3.69 -19.66 7.18
N ARG A 54 2.63 -20.05 6.45
CA ARG A 54 2.64 -21.19 5.53
C ARG A 54 3.11 -20.80 4.13
N PHE A 55 2.79 -19.58 3.70
CA PHE A 55 3.14 -19.05 2.38
C PHE A 55 3.83 -17.68 2.50
N PRO A 56 5.05 -17.59 3.04
CA PRO A 56 5.70 -16.31 3.31
C PRO A 56 6.00 -15.51 2.02
N THR A 57 6.36 -16.17 0.92
CA THR A 57 6.71 -15.49 -0.34
C THR A 57 5.44 -15.02 -1.05
N ILE A 58 4.43 -15.90 -1.15
CA ILE A 58 3.17 -15.59 -1.82
C ILE A 58 2.37 -14.56 -1.01
N TYR A 59 2.44 -14.61 0.33
CA TYR A 59 1.84 -13.61 1.21
C TYR A 59 2.35 -12.20 0.88
N CYS A 60 3.67 -12.01 0.76
CA CYS A 60 4.24 -10.71 0.42
C CYS A 60 3.71 -10.20 -0.92
N ILE A 61 3.71 -11.06 -1.94
CA ILE A 61 3.16 -10.74 -3.27
C ILE A 61 1.67 -10.39 -3.17
N ALA A 62 0.88 -11.20 -2.45
CA ALA A 62 -0.55 -10.99 -2.29
C ALA A 62 -0.84 -9.67 -1.57
N MET A 63 -0.09 -9.31 -0.53
CA MET A 63 -0.23 -8.03 0.16
C MET A 63 0.11 -6.85 -0.75
N ASP A 64 1.16 -6.95 -1.56
CA ASP A 64 1.51 -5.91 -2.52
C ASP A 64 0.38 -5.68 -3.54
N TYR A 65 -0.20 -6.74 -4.11
CA TYR A 65 -1.22 -6.60 -5.14
C TYR A 65 -2.63 -6.32 -4.59
N LEU A 66 -3.02 -6.90 -3.45
CA LEU A 66 -4.36 -6.74 -2.89
C LEU A 66 -4.54 -5.38 -2.21
N LEU A 67 -3.48 -4.84 -1.60
CA LEU A 67 -3.53 -3.54 -0.93
C LEU A 67 -3.27 -2.39 -1.91
N VAL A 68 -2.73 -2.67 -3.10
CA VAL A 68 -2.70 -1.69 -4.19
C VAL A 68 -4.13 -1.43 -4.64
N GLN A 69 -4.57 -0.21 -4.36
CA GLN A 69 -5.91 0.18 -4.73
C GLN A 69 -6.07 0.21 -6.27
N PRO A 70 -7.06 -0.52 -6.83
CA PRO A 70 -7.24 -0.60 -8.28
C PRO A 70 -7.79 0.69 -8.92
N SER A 71 -8.17 1.69 -8.10
CA SER A 71 -8.77 2.93 -8.57
C SER A 71 -8.06 4.17 -8.04
N SER A 72 -7.96 5.21 -8.87
CA SER A 72 -7.52 6.56 -8.46
C SER A 72 -8.54 7.29 -7.59
N VAL A 73 -9.72 6.71 -7.34
CA VAL A 73 -10.87 7.36 -6.68
C VAL A 73 -10.56 7.96 -5.30
N PRO A 74 -9.80 7.33 -4.38
CA PRO A 74 -9.46 7.98 -3.12
C PRO A 74 -8.49 9.12 -3.31
N CYS A 75 -7.54 8.99 -4.25
CA CYS A 75 -6.65 10.08 -4.58
C CYS A 75 -7.47 11.26 -5.11
N GLU A 76 -8.39 11.03 -6.05
CA GLU A 76 -9.31 12.04 -6.60
C GLU A 76 -10.24 12.63 -5.53
N HIS A 77 -10.72 11.82 -4.59
CA HIS A 77 -11.54 12.28 -3.48
C HIS A 77 -10.74 13.17 -2.51
N ILE A 78 -9.50 12.80 -2.19
CA ILE A 78 -8.58 13.63 -1.40
C ILE A 78 -8.27 14.93 -2.14
N PHE A 79 -7.99 14.87 -3.44
CA PHE A 79 -7.76 16.06 -4.27
C PHE A 79 -9.02 16.94 -4.34
N SER A 80 -10.21 16.38 -4.48
CA SER A 80 -11.46 17.16 -4.49
C SER A 80 -11.72 17.84 -3.15
N LEU A 81 -11.50 17.13 -2.03
CA LEU A 81 -11.57 17.73 -0.69
C LEU A 81 -10.53 18.83 -0.47
N SER A 82 -9.36 18.72 -1.11
CA SER A 82 -8.38 19.81 -1.10
C SER A 82 -8.83 21.00 -1.92
N THR A 83 -9.49 20.80 -3.07
CA THR A 83 -9.97 21.91 -3.91
C THR A 83 -11.02 22.77 -3.21
N GLU A 84 -11.84 22.19 -2.33
CA GLU A 84 -12.76 22.94 -1.46
C GLU A 84 -12.02 23.86 -0.48
N THR A 85 -10.84 23.44 -0.02
CA THR A 85 -9.97 24.25 0.84
C THR A 85 -9.14 25.25 0.02
N ASP A 86 -8.88 24.96 -1.25
CA ASP A 86 -8.05 25.75 -2.18
C ASP A 86 -8.83 26.89 -2.86
N THR A 87 -10.13 26.73 -3.14
CA THR A 87 -10.88 27.74 -3.91
C THR A 87 -12.10 28.38 -3.20
N LYS A 88 -12.16 29.71 -3.37
CA LYS A 88 -13.22 30.70 -3.09
C LYS A 88 -13.29 31.38 -1.72
N LYS A 89 -12.56 30.95 -0.68
CA LYS A 89 -12.49 31.74 0.58
C LYS A 89 -11.06 31.81 1.13
N GLN A 90 -10.26 32.70 0.52
CA GLN A 90 -9.03 33.32 1.04
C GLN A 90 -7.99 32.43 1.73
N ASN A 91 -6.82 32.26 1.12
CA ASN A 91 -5.52 32.73 1.65
C ASN A 91 -4.40 32.39 0.66
N ARG A 92 -3.38 33.25 0.55
CA ARG A 92 -2.14 32.99 -0.22
C ARG A 92 -1.27 31.96 0.51
N ILE A 93 -1.81 30.77 0.73
CA ILE A 93 -1.11 29.68 1.41
C ILE A 93 -0.13 29.09 0.40
N SER A 94 1.12 28.91 0.82
CA SER A 94 2.10 28.25 -0.03
C SER A 94 1.70 26.78 -0.24
N PRO A 95 2.00 26.17 -1.40
CA PRO A 95 1.69 24.76 -1.66
C PRO A 95 2.19 23.83 -0.55
N MET A 96 3.37 24.11 0.01
CA MET A 96 3.97 23.36 1.11
C MET A 96 3.15 23.44 2.41
N LEU A 97 2.62 24.62 2.74
CA LEU A 97 1.78 24.78 3.94
C LEU A 97 0.41 24.12 3.74
N MET A 98 -0.13 24.14 2.52
CA MET A 98 -1.37 23.45 2.18
C MET A 98 -1.22 21.92 2.31
N GLU A 99 -0.12 21.36 1.82
CA GLU A 99 0.20 19.93 1.98
C GLU A 99 0.32 19.54 3.45
N ALA A 100 1.08 20.31 4.25
CA ALA A 100 1.21 20.06 5.68
C ALA A 100 -0.15 20.12 6.41
N LEU A 101 -1.03 21.06 6.05
CA LEU A 101 -2.37 21.18 6.61
C LEU A 101 -3.27 20.00 6.21
N GLN A 102 -3.17 19.50 4.98
CA GLN A 102 -3.92 18.34 4.54
C GLN A 102 -3.48 17.07 5.26
N LEU A 103 -2.17 16.86 5.41
CA LEU A 103 -1.60 15.75 6.19
C LEU A 103 -2.04 15.82 7.65
N LEU A 104 -1.97 17.01 8.28
CA LEU A 104 -2.43 17.21 9.65
C LEU A 104 -3.94 16.93 9.79
N LYS A 105 -4.76 17.43 8.87
CA LYS A 105 -6.21 17.18 8.84
C LYS A 105 -6.52 15.69 8.68
N PHE A 106 -5.74 14.97 7.86
CA PHE A 106 -5.89 13.54 7.67
C PHE A 106 -5.49 12.76 8.92
N SER A 107 -4.34 13.06 9.53
CA SER A 107 -3.88 12.45 10.78
C SER A 107 -4.92 12.60 11.90
N LEU A 108 -5.42 13.82 12.11
CA LEU A 108 -6.45 14.09 13.13
C LEU A 108 -7.78 13.38 12.83
N LYS A 109 -8.09 13.08 11.56
CA LYS A 109 -9.26 12.26 11.20
C LYS A 109 -9.02 10.79 11.50
N GLN A 110 -7.86 10.24 11.15
CA GLN A 110 -7.48 8.85 11.47
C GLN A 110 -7.54 8.60 12.98
N ASP A 111 -7.02 9.52 13.80
CA ASP A 111 -7.08 9.43 15.27
C ASP A 111 -8.53 9.42 15.80
N ARG A 112 -9.47 10.03 15.09
CA ARG A 112 -10.90 10.03 15.46
C ARG A 112 -11.64 8.75 15.06
N PHE A 113 -11.12 7.98 14.11
CA PHE A 113 -11.66 6.67 13.75
C PHE A 113 -11.08 5.53 14.61
N HIS A 114 -10.06 5.81 15.44
CA HIS A 114 -9.47 4.87 16.39
C HIS A 114 -10.19 4.75 17.74
N PHE A 115 -11.42 5.27 17.86
CA PHE A 115 -12.23 5.09 19.07
C PHE A 115 -13.07 3.80 19.01
N THR A 116 -12.45 2.70 19.46
CA THR A 116 -13.05 1.42 19.93
C THR A 116 -13.84 0.62 18.89
#